data_AF-A0A1A6H4P9-F1
#
_entry.id   AF-A0A1A6H4P9-F1
#
_cell.length_a   1.000
_cell.length_b   1.000
_cell.length_c   1.000
_cell.angle_alpha   90.00
_cell.angle_beta   90.00
_cell.angle_gamma   90.00
#
_symmetry.space_group_name_H-M   'P 1'
#
loop_
_entity.id
_entity.type
_entity.pdbx_description
1 polymer ?
#
loop_
_entity_poly.entity_id
_entity_poly.type
_entity_poly.pdbx_seq_one_letter_code
_entity_poly.pdbx_strand_id
1 'polypeptide(L)'
;LIQATNETNVNIPQMADTLFERATNSSWVVVFKALVTTHHLMVHGNERFIQYLASRNTLFNLSNFLDKSGSHGYDMSTFIRRYSRYLNEKAFSYRQMAFDFARVKKGADGVMRTMVPEKLLKSMPILQGQIDALLEFDVRFSHYMSLAWLVFVCSLKGLQVS
;
A
#
# COMPACT_ATOMS: atom_id res chain seq x y z
N LEU A 1 -1.69 -3.80 16.37
CA LEU A 1 -2.26 -4.17 15.05
C LEU A 1 -1.46 -5.26 14.35
N ILE A 2 -0.14 -5.13 14.11
CA ILE A 2 0.65 -6.20 13.48
C ILE A 2 0.57 -7.52 14.24
N GLN A 3 0.82 -7.51 15.56
CA GLN A 3 0.73 -8.72 16.39
C GLN A 3 -0.67 -9.37 16.31
N ALA A 4 -1.73 -8.55 16.33
CA ALA A 4 -3.09 -9.01 16.15
C ALA A 4 -3.32 -9.71 14.80
N THR A 5 -2.67 -9.31 13.70
CA THR A 5 -2.80 -10.06 12.43
C THR A 5 -2.17 -11.46 12.46
N ASN A 6 -1.26 -11.73 13.40
CA ASN A 6 -0.61 -13.03 13.55
C ASN A 6 -1.37 -13.97 14.50
N GLU A 7 -2.29 -13.45 15.30
CA GLU A 7 -3.14 -14.25 16.16
C GLU A 7 -4.23 -14.93 15.31
N THR A 8 -4.42 -16.24 15.47
CA THR A 8 -5.39 -17.02 14.69
C THR A 8 -6.85 -16.62 14.95
N ASN A 9 -7.10 -15.95 16.07
CA ASN A 9 -8.45 -15.61 16.54
C ASN A 9 -8.90 -14.21 16.11
N VAL A 10 -8.05 -13.44 15.41
CA VAL A 10 -8.38 -12.07 14.99
C VAL A 10 -9.13 -12.09 13.66
N ASN A 11 -10.29 -11.42 13.65
CA ASN A 11 -11.12 -11.27 12.46
C ASN A 11 -10.53 -10.21 11.51
N ILE A 12 -9.73 -10.68 10.54
CA ILE A 12 -9.09 -9.86 9.50
C ILE A 12 -10.11 -8.99 8.72
N PRO A 13 -11.25 -9.53 8.24
CA PRO A 13 -12.30 -8.72 7.62
C PRO A 13 -12.74 -7.53 8.48
N GLN A 14 -13.08 -7.76 9.75
CA GLN A 14 -13.54 -6.70 10.65
C GLN A 14 -12.49 -5.60 10.86
N MET A 15 -11.21 -6.00 10.98
CA MET A 15 -10.11 -5.05 11.09
C MET A 15 -9.97 -4.19 9.83
N ALA A 16 -10.06 -4.79 8.65
CA ALA A 16 -10.00 -4.09 7.38
C ALA A 16 -11.21 -3.15 7.21
N ASP A 17 -12.41 -3.59 7.55
CA ASP A 17 -13.64 -2.77 7.48
C ASP A 17 -13.54 -1.54 8.39
N THR A 18 -13.01 -1.68 9.59
CA THR A 18 -12.75 -0.53 10.48
C THR A 18 -11.81 0.48 9.80
N LEU A 19 -10.74 0.02 9.13
CA LEU A 19 -9.83 0.92 8.42
C LEU A 19 -10.49 1.60 7.22
N PHE A 20 -11.35 0.89 6.49
CA PHE A 20 -12.12 1.46 5.38
C PHE A 20 -13.10 2.53 5.86
N GLU A 21 -13.79 2.29 6.98
CA GLU A 21 -14.65 3.30 7.61
C GLU A 21 -13.86 4.55 8.01
N ARG A 22 -12.64 4.41 8.53
CA ARG A 22 -11.78 5.58 8.82
C ARG A 22 -11.37 6.32 7.55
N ALA A 23 -11.22 5.62 6.43
CA ALA A 23 -10.86 6.22 5.15
C ALA A 23 -12.00 7.03 4.51
N THR A 24 -13.26 6.92 4.96
CA THR A 24 -14.39 7.74 4.48
C THR A 24 -14.56 9.06 5.24
N ASN A 25 -13.71 9.34 6.22
CA ASN A 25 -13.77 10.56 7.01
C ASN A 25 -13.46 11.81 6.16
N SER A 26 -14.01 12.97 6.53
CA SER A 26 -13.72 14.24 5.83
C SER A 26 -12.33 14.81 6.15
N SER A 27 -11.77 14.49 7.31
CA SER A 27 -10.46 14.98 7.74
C SER A 27 -9.33 14.24 7.05
N TRP A 28 -8.47 14.99 6.34
CA TRP A 28 -7.28 14.45 5.68
C TRP A 28 -6.37 13.70 6.66
N VAL A 29 -6.27 14.15 7.92
CA VAL A 29 -5.42 13.50 8.94
C VAL A 29 -5.90 12.09 9.24
N VAL A 30 -7.22 11.91 9.37
CA VAL A 30 -7.83 10.61 9.70
C VAL A 30 -7.68 9.66 8.52
N VAL A 31 -8.02 10.12 7.32
CA VAL A 31 -7.91 9.33 6.09
C VAL A 31 -6.47 8.92 5.83
N PHE A 32 -5.53 9.86 5.93
CA PHE A 32 -4.11 9.58 5.70
C PHE A 32 -3.57 8.56 6.70
N LYS A 33 -3.87 8.68 8.00
CA LYS A 33 -3.49 7.69 9.02
C LYS A 33 -4.08 6.31 8.73
N ALA A 34 -5.31 6.22 8.22
CA ALA A 34 -5.93 4.95 7.83
C ALA A 34 -5.18 4.28 6.66
N LEU A 35 -4.80 5.06 5.64
CA LEU A 35 -4.00 4.57 4.51
C LEU A 35 -2.62 4.07 4.96
N VAL A 36 -1.91 4.87 5.76
CA VAL A 36 -0.58 4.49 6.31
C VAL A 36 -0.69 3.22 7.15
N THR A 37 -1.72 3.11 7.99
CA THR A 37 -1.94 1.93 8.82
C THR A 37 -2.23 0.69 7.96
N THR A 38 -3.06 0.83 6.93
CA THR A 38 -3.33 -0.25 5.97
C THR A 38 -2.05 -0.70 5.28
N HIS A 39 -1.24 0.24 4.79
CA HIS A 39 0.04 -0.08 4.15
C HIS A 39 0.97 -0.84 5.09
N HIS A 40 1.09 -0.35 6.33
CA HIS A 40 1.95 -0.98 7.33
C HIS A 40 1.52 -2.43 7.63
N LEU A 41 0.21 -2.70 7.65
CA LEU A 41 -0.32 -4.06 7.76
C LEU A 41 -0.08 -4.92 6.51
N MET A 42 -0.13 -4.34 5.31
CA MET A 42 0.20 -5.05 4.06
C MET A 42 1.68 -5.50 4.02
N VAL A 43 2.59 -4.66 4.52
CA VAL A 43 4.04 -4.90 4.44
C VAL A 43 4.53 -5.76 5.60
N HIS A 44 4.16 -5.42 6.83
CA HIS A 44 4.71 -6.04 8.04
C HIS A 44 3.73 -6.98 8.76
N GLY A 45 2.46 -6.97 8.37
CA GLY A 45 1.46 -7.88 8.92
C GLY A 45 1.49 -9.27 8.30
N ASN A 46 0.62 -10.13 8.82
CA ASN A 46 0.38 -11.45 8.26
C ASN A 46 -0.17 -11.37 6.83
N GLU A 47 0.23 -12.30 5.96
CA GLU A 47 -0.20 -12.31 4.55
C GLU A 47 -1.71 -12.47 4.39
N ARG A 48 -2.40 -13.04 5.39
CA ARG A 48 -3.87 -13.10 5.44
C ARG A 48 -4.52 -11.72 5.24
N PHE A 49 -3.89 -10.65 5.73
CA PHE A 49 -4.41 -9.29 5.57
C PHE A 49 -4.39 -8.86 4.10
N ILE A 50 -3.23 -8.93 3.42
CA ILE A 50 -3.14 -8.55 2.01
C ILE A 50 -3.91 -9.51 1.10
N GLN A 51 -4.01 -10.80 1.44
CA GLN A 51 -4.87 -11.77 0.74
C GLN A 51 -6.34 -11.37 0.80
N TYR A 52 -6.83 -10.96 1.98
CA TYR A 52 -8.19 -10.44 2.13
C TYR A 52 -8.41 -9.16 1.32
N LEU A 53 -7.47 -8.21 1.35
CA LEU A 53 -7.58 -7.01 0.51
C LEU A 53 -7.60 -7.37 -0.98
N ALA A 54 -6.72 -8.29 -1.40
CA ALA A 54 -6.64 -8.76 -2.78
C ALA A 54 -7.88 -9.54 -3.22
N SER A 55 -8.73 -10.05 -2.33
CA SER A 55 -9.99 -10.70 -2.72
C SER A 55 -11.13 -9.70 -3.00
N ARG A 56 -11.02 -8.44 -2.56
CA ARG A 56 -12.05 -7.41 -2.73
C ARG A 56 -11.93 -6.65 -4.04
N ASN A 57 -13.01 -6.54 -4.81
CA ASN A 57 -13.01 -5.79 -6.08
C ASN A 57 -12.63 -4.31 -5.93
N THR A 58 -13.01 -3.69 -4.82
CA THR A 58 -12.71 -2.29 -4.50
C THR A 58 -12.20 -2.15 -3.07
N LEU A 59 -11.18 -1.31 -2.88
CA LEU A 59 -10.56 -1.05 -1.58
C LEU A 59 -10.81 0.40 -1.16
N PHE A 60 -10.08 1.35 -1.75
CA PHE A 60 -10.25 2.78 -1.47
C PHE A 60 -10.83 3.50 -2.70
N ASN A 61 -11.94 4.23 -2.50
CA ASN A 61 -12.53 5.10 -3.52
C ASN A 61 -12.29 6.58 -3.15
N LEU A 62 -11.03 7.02 -3.25
CA LEU A 62 -10.60 8.35 -2.81
C LEU A 62 -10.17 9.25 -3.97
N SER A 63 -10.44 8.89 -5.23
CA SER A 63 -10.02 9.65 -6.42
C SER A 63 -10.48 11.12 -6.42
N ASN A 64 -11.62 11.41 -5.77
CA ASN A 64 -12.20 12.74 -5.62
C ASN A 64 -12.07 13.30 -4.20
N PHE A 65 -11.26 12.69 -3.33
CA PHE A 65 -11.09 13.16 -1.96
C PHE A 65 -10.54 14.58 -1.94
N LEU A 66 -11.19 15.45 -1.18
CA LEU A 66 -10.81 16.85 -0.99
C LEU A 66 -11.19 17.31 0.41
N ASP A 67 -10.19 17.76 1.16
CA ASP A 67 -10.35 18.43 2.44
C ASP A 67 -9.98 19.90 2.23
N LYS A 68 -10.97 20.78 2.41
CA LYS A 68 -10.80 22.23 2.28
C LYS A 68 -10.42 22.89 3.61
N SER A 69 -10.18 22.12 4.66
CA SER A 69 -9.80 22.64 5.97
C SER A 69 -8.33 23.06 6.01
N GLY A 70 -8.10 24.30 6.44
CA GLY A 70 -6.76 24.87 6.64
C GLY A 70 -5.94 25.04 5.36
N SER A 71 -4.73 25.55 5.52
CA SER A 71 -3.74 25.72 4.44
C SER A 71 -3.24 24.39 3.87
N HIS A 72 -3.29 23.31 4.65
CA HIS A 72 -2.66 22.02 4.32
C HIS A 72 -3.62 20.98 3.73
N GLY A 73 -4.94 21.13 3.90
CA GLY A 73 -5.92 20.14 3.45
C GLY A 73 -5.83 19.87 1.94
N TYR A 74 -5.68 20.94 1.14
CA TYR A 74 -5.63 20.85 -0.32
C TYR A 74 -4.43 20.03 -0.84
N ASP A 75 -3.23 20.31 -0.33
CA ASP A 75 -2.01 19.58 -0.69
C ASP A 75 -2.12 18.11 -0.26
N MET A 76 -2.56 17.87 0.99
CA MET A 76 -2.71 16.53 1.56
C MET A 76 -3.77 15.71 0.81
N SER A 77 -4.84 16.31 0.30
CA SER A 77 -5.82 15.63 -0.54
C SER A 77 -5.23 15.11 -1.84
N THR A 78 -4.27 15.81 -2.43
CA THR A 78 -3.56 15.33 -3.63
C THR A 78 -2.69 14.12 -3.29
N PHE A 79 -2.01 14.14 -2.13
CA PHE A 79 -1.24 13.00 -1.65
C PHE A 79 -2.11 11.79 -1.32
N ILE A 80 -3.24 11.99 -0.64
CA ILE A 80 -4.20 10.91 -0.30
C ILE A 80 -4.71 10.22 -1.56
N ARG A 81 -5.08 10.99 -2.60
CA ARG A 81 -5.52 10.45 -3.88
C ARG A 81 -4.49 9.51 -4.50
N ARG A 82 -3.25 9.99 -4.64
CA ARG A 82 -2.13 9.22 -5.21
C ARG A 82 -1.79 8.00 -4.36
N TYR A 83 -1.74 8.15 -3.04
CA TYR A 83 -1.39 7.05 -2.13
C TYR A 83 -2.45 5.96 -2.09
N SER A 84 -3.74 6.33 -2.11
CA SER A 84 -4.83 5.36 -2.20
C SER A 84 -4.78 4.56 -3.50
N ARG A 85 -4.44 5.21 -4.63
CA ARG A 85 -4.22 4.55 -5.93
C ARG A 85 -3.08 3.52 -5.83
N TYR A 86 -1.94 3.90 -5.23
CA TYR A 86 -0.84 2.97 -5.01
C TYR A 86 -1.24 1.74 -4.18
N LEU A 87 -1.99 1.92 -3.09
CA LEU A 87 -2.44 0.80 -2.25
C LEU A 87 -3.42 -0.13 -2.98
N ASN A 88 -4.32 0.44 -3.79
CA ASN A 88 -5.21 -0.34 -4.66
C ASN A 88 -4.39 -1.17 -5.66
N GLU A 89 -3.38 -0.55 -6.30
CA GLU A 89 -2.50 -1.23 -7.26
C GLU A 89 -1.67 -2.34 -6.59
N LYS A 90 -1.20 -2.13 -5.36
CA LYS A 90 -0.48 -3.15 -4.58
C LYS A 90 -1.34 -4.37 -4.24
N ALA A 91 -2.61 -4.18 -3.93
CA ALA A 91 -3.53 -5.30 -3.72
C ALA A 91 -3.89 -6.00 -5.04
N PHE A 92 -4.06 -5.24 -6.13
CA PHE A 92 -4.28 -5.78 -7.46
C PHE A 92 -3.09 -6.63 -7.94
N SER A 93 -1.84 -6.14 -7.76
CA SER A 93 -0.64 -6.91 -8.10
C SER A 93 -0.58 -8.23 -7.33
N TYR A 94 -0.95 -8.20 -6.04
CA TYR A 94 -1.03 -9.41 -5.22
C TYR A 94 -2.09 -10.38 -5.73
N ARG A 95 -3.28 -9.91 -6.11
CA ARG A 95 -4.34 -10.73 -6.71
C ARG A 95 -3.84 -11.47 -7.96
N GLN A 96 -3.15 -10.76 -8.84
CA GLN A 96 -2.71 -11.33 -10.12
C GLN A 96 -1.55 -12.32 -9.96
N MET A 97 -0.66 -12.09 -8.98
CA MET A 97 0.59 -12.85 -8.84
C MET A 97 0.56 -13.91 -7.74
N ALA A 98 -0.38 -13.80 -6.79
CA ALA A 98 -0.45 -14.59 -5.57
C ALA A 98 0.80 -14.48 -4.67
N PHE A 99 1.61 -13.43 -4.84
CA PHE A 99 2.73 -13.08 -3.98
C PHE A 99 2.95 -11.56 -3.99
N ASP A 100 3.62 -11.04 -2.96
CA ASP A 100 4.01 -9.62 -2.87
C ASP A 100 5.44 -9.41 -3.41
N PHE A 101 5.57 -8.65 -4.50
CA PHE A 101 6.86 -8.30 -5.11
C PHE A 101 7.85 -7.66 -4.11
N ALA A 102 7.37 -6.96 -3.08
CA ALA A 102 8.23 -6.34 -2.07
C ALA A 102 8.78 -7.35 -1.04
N ARG A 103 8.12 -8.50 -0.86
CA ARG A 103 8.41 -9.49 0.19
C ARG A 103 9.06 -10.79 -0.33
N VAL A 104 9.04 -11.04 -1.63
CA VAL A 104 9.68 -12.23 -2.20
C VAL A 104 11.19 -12.22 -2.02
N LYS A 105 11.79 -13.42 -1.97
CA LYS A 105 13.25 -13.60 -1.93
C LYS A 105 13.91 -12.86 -3.10
N LYS A 106 14.99 -12.14 -2.80
CA LYS A 106 15.81 -11.37 -3.75
C LYS A 106 17.15 -12.08 -3.99
N GLY A 107 17.96 -11.54 -4.90
CA GLY A 107 19.28 -12.08 -5.23
C GLY A 107 19.25 -13.12 -6.36
N ALA A 108 20.35 -13.86 -6.52
CA ALA A 108 20.53 -14.85 -7.59
C ALA A 108 19.40 -15.90 -7.63
N ASP A 109 19.03 -16.42 -6.47
CA ASP A 109 17.93 -17.39 -6.30
C ASP A 109 16.59 -16.70 -5.96
N GLY A 110 16.43 -15.44 -6.34
CA GLY A 110 15.21 -14.68 -6.06
C GLY A 110 14.05 -15.13 -6.95
N VAL A 111 12.83 -15.00 -6.45
CA VAL A 111 11.61 -15.47 -7.15
C VAL A 111 11.51 -14.91 -8.58
N MET A 112 11.89 -13.64 -8.77
CA MET A 112 11.87 -13.01 -10.08
C MET A 112 12.94 -13.54 -11.04
N ARG A 113 14.07 -14.05 -10.54
CA ARG A 113 15.19 -14.55 -11.36
C ARG A 113 15.07 -16.04 -11.69
N THR A 114 14.36 -16.80 -10.87
CA THR A 114 14.20 -18.26 -11.02
C THR A 114 12.82 -18.66 -11.54
N MET A 115 11.92 -17.69 -11.75
CA MET A 115 10.57 -17.92 -12.29
C MET A 115 10.62 -18.36 -13.76
N VAL A 116 9.69 -19.25 -14.13
CA VAL A 116 9.50 -19.71 -15.51
C VAL A 116 9.26 -18.51 -16.45
N PRO A 117 9.91 -18.46 -17.64
CA PRO A 117 9.84 -17.30 -18.54
C PRO A 117 8.43 -16.82 -18.88
N GLU A 118 7.45 -17.71 -19.12
CA GLU A 118 6.10 -17.27 -19.46
C GLU A 118 5.42 -16.53 -18.29
N LYS A 119 5.63 -17.01 -17.06
CA LYS A 119 5.11 -16.34 -15.86
C LYS A 119 5.82 -15.02 -15.61
N LEU A 120 7.14 -14.97 -15.87
CA LEU A 120 7.92 -13.74 -15.75
C LEU A 120 7.39 -12.67 -16.72
N LEU A 121 7.21 -13.00 -17.99
CA LEU A 121 6.68 -12.08 -19.00
C LEU A 121 5.30 -11.54 -18.61
N LYS A 122 4.43 -12.36 -18.02
CA LYS A 122 3.12 -11.91 -17.50
C LYS A 122 3.25 -11.02 -16.26
N SER A 123 4.25 -11.27 -15.41
CA SER A 123 4.48 -10.51 -14.18
C SER A 123 5.03 -9.10 -14.41
N MET A 124 5.78 -8.90 -15.49
CA MET A 124 6.43 -7.62 -15.79
C MET A 124 5.49 -6.42 -15.92
N PRO A 125 4.42 -6.46 -16.73
CA PRO A 125 3.50 -5.33 -16.82
C PRO A 125 2.77 -5.07 -15.49
N ILE A 126 2.53 -6.11 -14.68
CA ILE A 126 1.88 -5.96 -13.37
C ILE A 126 2.81 -5.24 -12.37
N LEU A 127 4.09 -5.64 -12.33
CA LEU A 127 5.10 -4.96 -11.51
C LEU A 127 5.29 -3.51 -11.98
N GLN A 128 5.32 -3.29 -13.29
CA GLN A 128 5.44 -1.95 -13.85
C GLN A 128 4.27 -1.05 -13.42
N GLY A 129 3.02 -1.52 -13.53
CA GLY A 129 1.86 -0.75 -13.08
C GLY A 129 1.93 -0.35 -11.60
N GLN A 130 2.39 -1.27 -10.74
CA GLN A 130 2.65 -0.98 -9.32
C GLN A 130 3.73 0.08 -9.10
N ILE A 131 4.82 0.04 -9.88
CA ILE A 131 5.90 1.03 -9.81
C ILE A 131 5.42 2.38 -10.34
N ASP A 132 4.68 2.42 -11.44
CA ASP A 132 4.15 3.66 -12.02
C ASP A 132 3.23 4.37 -11.01
N ALA A 133 2.33 3.63 -10.35
CA ALA A 133 1.47 4.18 -9.30
C ALA A 133 2.27 4.68 -8.08
N LEU A 134 3.40 4.03 -7.75
CA LEU A 134 4.30 4.47 -6.69
C LEU A 134 5.04 5.75 -7.08
N LEU A 135 5.52 5.87 -8.32
CA LEU A 135 6.25 7.04 -8.80
C LEU A 135 5.35 8.26 -8.98
N GLU A 136 4.10 8.05 -9.38
CA GLU A 136 3.08 9.11 -9.40
C GLU A 136 2.84 9.76 -8.03
N PHE A 137 3.23 9.11 -6.94
CA PHE A 137 3.17 9.70 -5.60
C PHE A 137 3.99 11.01 -5.49
N ASP A 138 4.92 11.26 -6.42
CA ASP A 138 5.76 12.46 -6.59
C ASP A 138 5.56 13.53 -5.50
N VAL A 139 6.31 13.33 -4.42
CA VAL A 139 6.41 14.27 -3.32
C VAL A 139 7.50 15.27 -3.68
N ARG A 140 7.11 16.43 -4.20
CA ARG A 140 7.97 17.60 -4.08
C ARG A 140 8.20 17.82 -2.59
N PHE A 141 9.46 17.75 -2.15
CA PHE A 141 9.88 17.90 -0.76
C PHE A 141 9.36 19.21 -0.17
N SER A 142 8.13 19.17 0.34
CA SER A 142 7.59 20.17 1.23
C SER A 142 8.14 19.84 2.61
N HIS A 143 8.73 20.84 3.26
CA HIS A 143 9.51 20.77 4.50
C HIS A 143 8.81 20.08 5.69
N TYR A 144 7.53 19.73 5.54
CA TYR A 144 6.61 19.28 6.59
C TYR A 144 6.33 17.77 6.60
N MET A 145 6.87 16.99 5.65
CA MET A 145 6.52 15.58 5.48
C MET A 145 7.41 14.56 6.19
N SER A 146 8.29 14.97 7.11
CA SER A 146 9.40 14.14 7.61
C SER A 146 8.98 12.78 8.19
N LEU A 147 7.82 12.67 8.85
CA LEU A 147 7.34 11.42 9.45
C LEU A 147 6.71 10.45 8.45
N ALA A 148 5.87 10.96 7.53
CA ALA A 148 5.27 10.14 6.48
C ALA A 148 6.34 9.67 5.47
N TRP A 149 7.32 10.54 5.19
CA TRP A 149 8.46 10.23 4.34
C TRP A 149 9.41 9.23 5.01
N LEU A 150 9.65 9.31 6.33
CA LEU A 150 10.39 8.27 7.05
C LEU A 150 9.69 6.92 6.99
N VAL A 151 8.37 6.85 7.14
CA VAL A 151 7.63 5.58 7.03
C VAL A 151 7.64 5.06 5.58
N PHE A 152 7.42 5.91 4.59
CA PHE A 152 7.45 5.55 3.17
C PHE A 152 8.85 5.12 2.71
N VAL A 153 9.90 5.84 3.12
CA VAL A 153 11.30 5.52 2.83
C VAL A 153 11.80 4.34 3.65
N CYS A 154 11.37 4.13 4.88
CA CYS A 154 11.69 2.88 5.60
C CYS A 154 11.00 1.68 4.92
N SER A 155 9.76 1.85 4.45
CA SER A 155 9.05 0.79 3.72
C SER A 155 9.66 0.49 2.35
N LEU A 156 10.27 1.49 1.68
CA LEU A 156 11.02 1.32 0.43
C LEU A 156 12.48 0.91 0.64
N LYS A 157 13.14 1.29 1.75
CA LYS A 157 14.52 0.87 2.07
C LYS A 157 14.62 -0.61 2.42
N GLY A 158 13.50 -1.28 2.72
CA GLY A 158 13.42 -2.74 2.67
C GLY A 158 13.72 -3.35 1.28
N LEU A 159 13.79 -2.54 0.20
CA LEU A 159 14.31 -2.95 -1.11
C LEU A 159 15.83 -2.80 -1.29
N GLN A 160 16.56 -2.16 -0.37
CA GLN A 160 17.99 -1.84 -0.57
C GLN A 160 18.94 -2.36 0.53
N VAL A 161 18.46 -3.02 1.60
CA VAL A 161 19.36 -3.60 2.60
C VAL A 161 18.92 -5.01 2.98
N SER A 162 19.40 -5.97 2.19
CA SER A 162 19.97 -7.27 2.57
C SER A 162 19.70 -8.33 1.50
#